data_AF-A0A3B0XG19-F1
#
_entry.id   AF-A0A3B0XG19-F1
#
_cell.length_a   1.000
_cell.length_b   1.000
_cell.length_c   1.000
_cell.angle_alpha   90.00
_cell.angle_beta   90.00
_cell.angle_gamma   90.00
#
_symmetry.space_group_name_H-M   'P 1'
#
loop_
_entity.id
_entity.type
_entity.pdbx_description
1 polymer ?
#
loop_
_entity_poly.entity_id
_entity_poly.type
_entity_poly.pdbx_seq_one_letter_code
_entity_poly.pdbx_strand_id
1 'polypeptide(L)' 'MGAPFPSQVLTAGGGSKNAAWNRMRQLTLGIPVKQAIFSEACYGSALLAKRGYIDFHALKYN' A
#
# COMPACT_ATOMS: atom_id res chain seq x y z
N MET A 1 12.58 -11.72 16.60
CA MET A 1 11.14 -11.43 16.70
C MET A 1 10.66 -10.97 15.33
N GLY A 2 9.68 -11.66 14.74
CA GLY A 2 9.12 -11.33 13.42
C GLY A 2 7.93 -10.37 13.50
N ALA A 3 7.56 -9.78 12.36
CA ALA A 3 6.36 -8.96 12.26
C ALA A 3 5.08 -9.81 12.46
N PRO A 4 3.98 -9.23 13.00
CA PRO A 4 2.70 -9.93 13.09
C PRO A 4 2.21 -10.33 11.69
N PHE A 5 1.40 -11.41 11.65
CA PHE A 5 0.77 -11.84 10.40
C PHE A 5 -0.12 -10.72 9.83
N PRO A 6 -0.01 -10.39 8.53
CA PRO A 6 -0.75 -9.27 7.97
C PRO A 6 -2.25 -9.55 7.87
N SER A 7 -3.06 -8.49 7.93
CA SER A 7 -4.52 -8.57 7.70
C SER A 7 -4.90 -8.52 6.21
N GLN A 8 -4.01 -8.02 5.35
CA GLN A 8 -4.19 -7.96 3.90
C GLN A 8 -2.84 -7.81 3.19
N VAL A 9 -2.82 -8.11 1.89
CA VAL A 9 -1.67 -7.88 1.01
C VAL A 9 -2.09 -7.01 -0.17
N LEU A 10 -1.33 -5.94 -0.39
CA LEU A 10 -1.39 -5.16 -1.63
C LEU A 10 -0.24 -5.57 -2.54
N THR A 11 -0.52 -5.81 -3.82
CA THR A 11 0.48 -6.24 -4.81
C THR A 11 0.74 -5.16 -5.86
N ALA A 12 2.01 -4.97 -6.20
CA ALA A 12 2.48 -4.07 -7.25
C ALA A 12 3.28 -4.86 -8.32
N GLY A 13 3.72 -4.16 -9.37
CA GLY A 13 4.48 -4.75 -10.49
C GLY A 13 3.62 -5.53 -11.49
N GLY A 14 4.23 -6.05 -12.56
CA GLY A 14 3.49 -6.67 -13.67
C GLY A 14 2.57 -7.84 -13.24
N GLY A 15 3.03 -8.65 -12.28
CA GLY A 15 2.25 -9.76 -11.72
C GLY A 15 0.99 -9.35 -10.95
N SER A 16 0.85 -8.08 -10.55
CA SER A 16 -0.34 -7.60 -9.83
C SER A 16 -1.61 -7.68 -10.67
N LYS A 17 -1.47 -7.61 -12.00
CA LYS A 17 -2.57 -7.63 -12.98
C LYS A 17 -3.10 -9.04 -13.24
N ASN A 18 -2.39 -10.07 -12.79
CA ASN A 18 -2.80 -11.46 -12.99
C ASN A 18 -3.81 -11.88 -11.92
N ALA A 19 -5.09 -11.94 -12.30
CA ALA A 19 -6.18 -12.30 -11.40
C ALA A 19 -6.06 -13.73 -10.85
N ALA A 20 -5.65 -14.71 -11.67
CA ALA A 20 -5.46 -16.09 -11.23
C ALA A 20 -4.32 -16.19 -10.20
N TRP A 21 -3.22 -15.47 -10.43
CA TRP A 21 -2.10 -15.39 -9.50
C TRP A 21 -2.51 -14.75 -8.15
N ASN A 22 -3.27 -13.66 -8.19
CA ASN A 22 -3.81 -13.05 -6.98
C ASN A 22 -4.74 -14.01 -6.22
N ARG A 23 -5.59 -14.76 -6.93
CA ARG A 23 -6.48 -15.75 -6.33
C ARG A 23 -5.72 -16.88 -5.64
N MET A 24 -4.70 -17.44 -6.30
CA MET A 24 -3.85 -18.48 -5.70
C MET A 24 -3.18 -17.98 -4.42
N ARG A 25 -2.55 -16.79 -4.45
CA ARG A 25 -1.94 -16.21 -3.25
C ARG A 25 -2.93 -15.94 -2.12
N GLN A 26 -4.13 -15.46 -2.45
CA GLN A 26 -5.18 -15.26 -1.45
C GLN A 26 -5.62 -16.58 -0.79
N LEU A 27 -5.73 -17.67 -1.56
CA LEU A 27 -6.05 -18.99 -1.01
C LEU A 27 -4.92 -19.52 -0.13
N THR A 28 -3.66 -19.35 -0.56
CA THR A 28 -2.49 -19.78 0.22
C THR A 28 -2.32 -18.99 1.52
N LEU A 29 -2.55 -17.68 1.49
CA LEU A 29 -2.35 -16.82 2.67
C LEU A 29 -3.60 -16.74 3.57
N GLY A 30 -4.78 -17.11 3.08
CA GLY A 30 -6.04 -17.00 3.83
C GLY A 30 -6.49 -15.55 4.11
N ILE A 31 -5.83 -14.55 3.52
CA ILE A 31 -6.13 -13.12 3.68
C ILE A 31 -6.31 -12.44 2.32
N PRO A 32 -7.04 -11.30 2.26
CA PRO A 32 -7.26 -10.60 1.00
C PRO A 32 -5.94 -10.21 0.31
N VAL A 33 -5.86 -10.51 -0.99
CA VAL A 33 -4.76 -10.06 -1.86
C VAL A 33 -5.36 -9.16 -2.94
N LYS A 34 -4.98 -7.88 -2.96
CA LYS A 34 -5.54 -6.87 -3.87
C LYS A 34 -4.44 -6.17 -4.65
N GLN A 35 -4.76 -5.70 -5.85
CA GLN A 35 -3.87 -4.80 -6.57
C GLN A 35 -3.77 -3.46 -5.84
N ALA A 36 -2.55 -2.94 -5.71
CA ALA A 36 -2.33 -1.58 -5.22
C ALA A 36 -2.92 -0.58 -6.23
N ILE A 37 -3.69 0.41 -5.75
CA ILE A 37 -4.29 1.44 -6.60
C ILE A 37 -3.19 2.33 -7.22
N PHE A 38 -2.12 2.60 -6.47
CA PHE A 38 -0.96 3.35 -6.91
C PHE A 38 0.31 2.61 -6.51
N SER A 39 1.24 2.39 -7.45
CA SER A 39 2.52 1.73 -7.20
C SER A 39 3.73 2.62 -7.46
N GLU A 40 3.51 3.84 -7.92
CA GLU A 40 4.58 4.66 -8.49
C GLU A 40 5.27 5.43 -7.38
N ALA A 41 6.61 5.41 -7.38
CA ALA A 41 7.40 6.07 -6.34
C ALA A 41 7.08 7.57 -6.23
N CYS A 42 6.83 8.24 -7.37
CA CYS A 42 6.46 9.66 -7.39
C CYS A 42 5.12 9.94 -6.68
N TYR A 43 4.18 8.99 -6.69
CA TYR A 43 2.94 9.12 -5.94
C TYR A 43 3.21 9.08 -4.44
N GLY A 44 4.09 8.20 -3.98
CA GLY A 44 4.57 8.16 -2.60
C GLY A 44 5.22 9.48 -2.17
N SER A 45 6.11 10.04 -3.00
CA SER A 45 6.74 11.34 -2.74
C SER A 45 5.72 12.48 -2.64
N ALA A 46 4.69 12.49 -3.50
CA ALA A 46 3.63 13.48 -3.43
C ALA A 46 2.81 13.39 -2.13
N LEU A 47 2.54 12.18 -1.64
CA LEU A 47 1.88 11.98 -0.35
C LEU A 47 2.73 12.48 0.82
N LEU A 48 4.04 12.24 0.81
CA LEU A 48 4.96 12.75 1.83
C LEU A 48 4.98 14.29 1.85
N ALA A 49 5.08 14.92 0.68
CA ALA A 49 5.04 16.38 0.56
C ALA A 49 3.71 16.97 1.08
N LYS A 50 2.58 16.38 0.68
CA LYS A 50 1.25 16.77 1.18
C LYS A 50 1.16 16.65 2.70
N ARG A 51 1.65 15.55 3.28
CA ARG A 51 1.64 15.31 4.72
C ARG A 51 2.47 16.36 5.46
N GLY A 52 3.70 16.62 5.00
CA GLY A 52 4.57 17.64 5.57
C GLY A 52 3.96 19.04 5.51
N TYR A 53 3.30 19.40 4.40
CA TYR A 53 2.59 20.68 4.27
C TYR A 53 1.45 20.80 5.29
N ILE A 54 0.60 19.78 5.42
CA ILE A 54 -0.53 19.78 6.36
C ILE A 54 -0.03 19.86 7.80
N ASP A 55 0.96 19.05 8.16
CA ASP A 55 1.47 18.98 9.54
C ASP A 55 2.15 20.30 9.93
N PHE A 56 2.91 20.92 9.02
CA PHE A 56 3.48 22.25 9.22
C PHE A 56 2.40 23.32 9.43
N HIS A 57 1.34 23.31 8.62
CA HIS A 57 0.23 24.24 8.78
C HIS A 57 -0.53 24.00 10.09
N ALA A 58 -0.79 22.75 10.47
CA ALA A 58 -1.48 22.43 11.71
C ALA A 58 -0.71 22.90 12.96
N LEU A 59 0.64 22.92 12.92
CA LEU A 59 1.47 23.41 14.01
C LEU A 59 1.62 24.93 14.05
N LYS A 60 1.53 25.60 12.89
CA LYS A 60 1.71 27.06 12.78
C LYS A 60 0.44 27.85 13.10
N TYR A 61 -0.73 27.22 12.95
CA TYR A 61 -2.04 27.87 13.04
C TYR A 61 -2.98 27.25 14.09
N ASN A 62 -2.46 26.40 14.98
CA ASN A 62 -3.04 26.08 16.29
C ASN A 62 -2.20 26.75 17.39
#